data_AF-A0A9R0Z0W3-F1
#
_entry.id   AF-A0A9R0Z0W3-F1
#
_cell.length_a   1.000
_cell.length_b   1.000
_cell.length_c   1.000
_cell.angle_alpha   90.00
_cell.angle_beta   90.00
_cell.angle_gamma   90.00
#
_symmetry.space_group_name_H-M   'P 1'
#
loop_
_entity.id
_entity.type
_entity.pdbx_description
1 polymer ?
#
loop_
_entity_poly.entity_id
_entity_poly.type
_entity_poly.pdbx_seq_one_letter_code
_entity_poly.pdbx_strand_id
1 'polypeptide(L)'
;MGSLDANPVSFSAFPDDKAVFEPLNPEDVRAYLHKAVDFIFDYYTNVESMPVLPNVKPGYLQDELSASPPTHSASFDVTMKELRTSVVPGMTHWASPNFFAFFPSTNSAAAIAGDLIASAMNTVGFTWQASPAATEMEVLALDWLAQLLRLPTTFMNRTSTGRGTGGGVILGTTSEAMLVTLVAAPQSLLGRKLTTGSTRPSFSR
;
A
#
# COMPACT_ATOMS: atom_id res chain seq x y z
N MET A 1 29.21 -12.28 -51.13
CA MET A 1 29.62 -11.01 -50.49
C MET A 1 28.57 -10.70 -49.44
N GLY A 2 28.80 -10.63 -48.14
CA GLY A 2 29.94 -10.98 -47.29
C GLY A 2 29.34 -11.37 -45.92
N SER A 3 29.90 -12.42 -45.32
CA SER A 3 29.65 -12.81 -43.93
C SER A 3 30.23 -11.75 -43.01
N LEU A 4 29.50 -11.33 -41.99
CA LEU A 4 30.07 -10.63 -40.85
C LEU A 4 30.02 -11.58 -39.66
N ASP A 5 31.10 -12.34 -39.54
CA ASP A 5 31.47 -13.04 -38.31
C ASP A 5 31.74 -11.98 -37.23
N ALA A 6 30.74 -11.70 -36.40
CA ALA A 6 30.93 -10.92 -35.18
C ALA A 6 31.06 -11.89 -34.01
N ASN A 7 32.25 -12.49 -33.88
CA ASN A 7 32.68 -13.07 -32.63
C ASN A 7 33.52 -12.02 -31.88
N PRO A 8 32.94 -11.24 -30.95
CA PRO A 8 33.73 -10.55 -29.96
C PRO A 8 34.03 -11.55 -28.83
N VAL A 9 35.23 -12.11 -28.94
CA VAL A 9 36.12 -12.52 -27.85
C VAL A 9 35.63 -12.02 -26.48
N SER A 10 35.46 -12.97 -25.57
CA SER A 10 35.26 -12.78 -24.14
C SER A 10 36.10 -11.61 -23.60
N PHE A 11 35.46 -10.48 -23.31
CA PHE A 11 36.04 -9.44 -22.49
C PHE A 11 35.80 -9.81 -21.02
N SER A 12 36.56 -10.77 -20.50
CA SER A 12 36.68 -10.97 -19.05
C SER A 12 37.66 -9.93 -18.52
N ALA A 13 37.22 -8.68 -18.45
CA ALA A 13 37.96 -7.65 -17.76
C ALA A 13 37.61 -7.70 -16.28
N PHE A 14 38.58 -8.18 -15.51
CA PHE A 14 38.68 -8.18 -14.05
C PHE A 14 37.89 -9.29 -13.34
N PRO A 15 38.53 -10.04 -12.41
CA PRO A 15 37.81 -10.77 -11.39
C PRO A 15 37.30 -9.72 -10.40
N ASP A 16 36.10 -9.18 -10.63
CA ASP A 16 35.44 -8.36 -9.62
C ASP A 16 34.78 -9.30 -8.60
N ASP A 17 35.63 -9.86 -7.73
CA ASP A 17 35.25 -10.67 -6.57
C ASP A 17 34.71 -9.76 -5.44
N LYS A 18 33.87 -8.79 -5.82
CA LYS A 18 33.04 -8.01 -4.91
C LYS A 18 31.62 -8.51 -5.08
N ALA A 19 31.07 -9.06 -4.00
CA ALA A 19 29.67 -9.48 -3.96
C ALA A 19 28.78 -8.33 -4.50
N VAL A 20 28.06 -8.62 -5.58
CA VAL A 20 27.10 -7.68 -6.18
C VAL A 20 26.05 -7.34 -5.12
N PHE A 21 25.77 -6.06 -4.92
CA PHE A 21 24.70 -5.65 -4.01
C PHE A 21 23.36 -6.12 -4.57
N GLU A 22 22.77 -7.12 -3.91
CA GLU A 22 21.48 -7.69 -4.26
C GLU A 22 20.50 -7.47 -3.09
N PRO A 23 19.66 -6.42 -3.13
CA PRO A 23 18.79 -6.05 -2.01
C PRO A 23 17.65 -7.06 -1.74
N LEU A 24 17.40 -7.98 -2.68
CA LEU A 24 16.40 -9.04 -2.56
C LEU A 24 17.04 -10.43 -2.57
N ASN A 25 18.29 -10.54 -2.11
CA ASN A 25 18.90 -11.85 -1.97
C ASN A 25 18.06 -12.71 -1.00
N PRO A 26 17.83 -14.01 -1.31
CA PRO A 26 16.88 -14.82 -0.55
C PRO A 26 17.17 -14.97 0.94
N GLU A 27 18.46 -14.93 1.32
CA GLU A 27 18.88 -15.11 2.71
C GLU A 27 18.56 -13.87 3.55
N ASP A 28 18.83 -12.66 3.05
CA ASP A 28 18.43 -11.43 3.73
C ASP A 28 16.91 -11.29 3.79
N VAL A 29 16.19 -11.59 2.71
CA VAL A 29 14.72 -11.56 2.69
C VAL A 29 14.16 -12.47 3.80
N ARG A 30 14.62 -13.72 3.89
CA ARG A 30 14.20 -14.65 4.94
C ARG A 30 14.58 -14.13 6.32
N ALA A 31 15.84 -13.76 6.53
CA ALA A 31 16.35 -13.37 7.83
C ALA A 31 15.67 -12.09 8.37
N TYR A 32 15.43 -11.10 7.51
CA TYR A 32 14.88 -9.82 7.92
C TYR A 32 13.39 -9.96 8.23
N LEU A 33 12.64 -10.71 7.40
CA LEU A 33 11.23 -10.97 7.65
C LEU A 33 11.01 -11.82 8.89
N HIS A 34 11.85 -12.82 9.16
CA HIS A 34 11.77 -13.58 10.41
C HIS A 34 11.97 -12.69 11.65
N LYS A 35 13.00 -11.83 11.65
CA LYS A 35 13.24 -10.87 12.74
C LYS A 35 12.08 -9.88 12.93
N ALA A 36 11.45 -9.47 11.82
CA ALA A 36 10.26 -8.61 11.87
C ALA A 36 9.06 -9.36 12.47
N VAL A 37 8.84 -10.62 12.10
CA VAL A 37 7.77 -11.47 12.68
C VAL A 37 7.99 -11.70 14.18
N ASP A 38 9.22 -12.00 14.60
CA ASP A 38 9.58 -12.15 16.01
C ASP A 38 9.30 -10.85 16.79
N PHE A 39 9.68 -9.70 16.23
CA PHE A 39 9.35 -8.39 16.82
C PHE A 39 7.84 -8.15 16.93
N ILE A 40 7.06 -8.48 15.90
CA ILE A 40 5.59 -8.30 15.92
C ILE A 40 4.96 -9.18 17.01
N PHE A 41 5.42 -10.42 17.16
CA PHE A 41 4.99 -11.32 18.22
C PHE A 41 5.30 -10.75 19.61
N ASP A 42 6.56 -10.32 19.84
CA ASP A 42 6.98 -9.68 21.08
C ASP A 42 6.15 -8.42 21.37
N TYR A 43 5.86 -7.61 20.34
CA TYR A 43 5.12 -6.37 20.49
C TYR A 43 3.68 -6.65 20.96
N TYR A 44 2.94 -7.53 20.28
CA TYR A 44 1.56 -7.83 20.66
C TYR A 44 1.45 -8.51 22.03
N THR A 45 2.46 -9.28 22.45
CA THR A 45 2.48 -9.92 23.77
C THR A 45 2.80 -8.95 24.90
N ASN A 46 3.49 -7.84 24.62
CA ASN A 46 3.96 -6.90 25.65
C ASN A 46 3.31 -5.50 25.60
N VAL A 47 2.62 -5.12 24.53
CA VAL A 47 2.10 -3.75 24.33
C VAL A 47 1.14 -3.27 25.44
N GLU A 48 0.42 -4.19 26.10
CA GLU A 48 -0.43 -3.85 27.25
C GLU A 48 0.36 -3.29 28.44
N SER A 49 1.61 -3.74 28.63
CA SER A 49 2.49 -3.28 29.70
C SER A 49 3.16 -1.93 29.41
N MET A 50 3.06 -1.45 28.17
CA MET A 50 3.66 -0.17 27.73
C MET A 50 2.68 0.99 27.98
N PRO A 51 3.16 2.20 28.29
CA PRO A 51 2.28 3.36 28.46
C PRO A 51 1.63 3.71 27.11
N VAL A 52 0.30 3.77 27.07
CA VAL A 52 -0.47 4.02 25.82
C VAL A 52 -0.03 5.30 25.10
N LEU A 53 0.23 6.37 25.86
CA LEU A 53 0.81 7.62 25.36
C LEU A 53 2.29 7.71 25.77
N PRO A 54 3.19 8.11 24.86
CA PRO A 54 4.61 8.21 25.15
C PRO A 54 4.91 9.45 25.99
N ASN A 55 5.98 9.39 26.79
CA ASN A 55 6.49 10.53 27.57
C ASN A 55 7.71 11.17 26.88
N VAL A 56 7.50 11.74 25.69
CA VAL A 56 8.54 12.36 24.86
C VAL A 56 8.18 13.80 24.50
N LYS A 57 9.18 14.59 24.10
CA LYS A 57 8.99 15.97 23.62
C LYS A 57 9.09 16.03 22.09
N PRO A 58 8.45 17.00 21.43
CA PRO A 58 8.67 17.25 20.01
C PRO A 58 10.16 17.42 19.70
N GLY A 59 10.66 16.72 18.68
CA GLY A 59 12.08 16.71 18.29
C GLY A 59 12.92 15.56 18.85
N TYR A 60 12.47 14.83 19.88
CA TYR A 60 13.30 13.84 20.61
C TYR A 60 14.03 12.83 19.72
N LEU A 61 13.40 12.36 18.64
CA LEU A 61 13.96 11.32 17.78
C LEU A 61 15.19 11.80 17.00
N GLN A 62 15.31 13.11 16.74
CA GLN A 62 16.48 13.71 16.09
C GLN A 62 17.70 13.75 17.02
N ASP A 63 17.48 13.75 18.34
CA ASP A 63 18.55 13.69 19.34
C ASP A 63 19.04 12.25 19.56
N GLU A 64 18.18 11.25 19.30
CA GLU A 64 18.47 9.82 19.46
C GLU A 64 19.11 9.18 18.21
N LEU A 65 18.71 9.63 17.02
CA LEU A 65 19.21 9.10 15.74
C LEU A 65 20.23 10.03 15.09
N SER A 66 21.04 9.49 14.18
CA SER A 66 22.04 10.28 13.46
C SER A 66 21.38 11.39 12.63
N ALA A 67 21.93 12.61 12.72
CA ALA A 67 21.42 13.79 11.99
C ALA A 67 21.60 13.71 10.46
N SER A 68 22.45 12.81 9.98
CA SER A 68 22.68 12.53 8.57
C SER A 68 22.58 11.02 8.30
N PRO A 69 22.14 10.61 7.10
CA PRO A 69 22.11 9.20 6.74
C PRO A 69 23.52 8.59 6.78
N PRO A 70 23.66 7.32 7.19
CA PRO A 70 24.97 6.67 7.29
C PRO A 70 25.61 6.49 5.91
N THR A 71 26.91 6.71 5.80
CA THR A 71 27.68 6.51 4.55
C THR A 71 27.91 5.03 4.23
N HIS A 72 27.81 4.16 5.23
CA HIS A 72 28.05 2.72 5.11
C HIS A 72 26.85 1.94 5.60
N SER A 73 26.68 0.73 5.08
CA SER A 73 25.65 -0.21 5.55
C SER A 73 25.86 -0.60 7.01
N ALA A 74 24.77 -0.75 7.74
CA ALA A 74 24.74 -1.44 9.02
C ALA A 74 23.98 -2.76 8.87
N SER A 75 24.17 -3.69 9.81
CA SER A 75 23.34 -4.89 9.84
C SER A 75 21.91 -4.56 10.21
N PHE A 76 20.96 -5.37 9.76
CA PHE A 76 19.55 -5.21 10.12
C PHE A 76 19.29 -5.31 11.63
N ASP A 77 20.18 -5.98 12.38
CA ASP A 77 20.12 -6.02 13.85
C ASP A 77 20.30 -4.64 14.48
N VAL A 78 21.14 -3.78 13.89
CA VAL A 78 21.29 -2.39 14.34
C VAL A 78 19.98 -1.63 14.11
N THR A 79 19.36 -1.77 12.94
CA THR A 79 18.06 -1.17 12.63
C THR A 79 16.96 -1.64 13.58
N MET A 80 16.87 -2.94 13.85
CA MET A 80 15.88 -3.49 14.78
C MET A 80 16.14 -3.05 16.22
N LYS A 81 17.41 -2.87 16.61
CA LYS A 81 17.76 -2.30 17.92
C LYS A 81 17.28 -0.85 18.02
N GLU A 82 17.57 -0.01 17.03
CA GLU A 82 17.13 1.40 17.00
C GLU A 82 15.60 1.54 17.00
N LEU A 83 14.90 0.66 16.25
CA LEU A 83 13.45 0.55 16.31
C LEU A 83 12.96 0.32 17.76
N ARG A 84 13.54 -0.67 18.45
CA ARG A 84 13.13 -1.03 19.82
C ARG A 84 13.50 0.06 20.84
N THR A 85 14.65 0.71 20.71
CA THR A 85 15.16 1.65 21.73
C THR A 85 14.69 3.08 21.55
N SER A 86 14.50 3.53 20.31
CA SER A 86 14.30 4.96 20.01
C SER A 86 12.91 5.24 19.41
N VAL A 87 12.35 4.29 18.65
CA VAL A 87 11.03 4.46 18.02
C VAL A 87 9.91 3.99 18.94
N VAL A 88 9.94 2.73 19.38
CA VAL A 88 8.85 2.12 20.18
C VAL A 88 8.48 2.95 21.43
N PRO A 89 9.43 3.47 22.24
CA PRO A 89 9.08 4.28 23.41
C PRO A 89 8.42 5.63 23.09
N GLY A 90 8.54 6.12 21.86
CA GLY A 90 7.90 7.35 21.38
C GLY A 90 6.61 7.12 20.60
N MET A 91 6.14 5.88 20.47
CA MET A 91 4.88 5.57 19.81
C MET A 91 3.70 5.81 20.76
N THR A 92 2.60 6.33 20.21
CA THR A 92 1.29 6.08 20.80
C THR A 92 0.85 4.67 20.43
N HIS A 93 0.59 3.82 21.42
CA HIS A 93 0.28 2.41 21.18
C HIS A 93 -1.19 2.19 20.86
N TRP A 94 -1.57 2.41 19.60
CA TRP A 94 -2.91 2.12 19.07
C TRP A 94 -3.34 0.66 19.25
N ALA A 95 -2.37 -0.27 19.25
CA ALA A 95 -2.61 -1.69 19.45
C ALA A 95 -2.77 -2.08 20.93
N SER A 96 -2.60 -1.14 21.87
CA SER A 96 -2.81 -1.43 23.29
C SER A 96 -4.29 -1.75 23.55
N PRO A 97 -4.60 -2.77 24.36
CA PRO A 97 -5.99 -3.01 24.79
C PRO A 97 -6.56 -1.86 25.63
N ASN A 98 -5.69 -0.96 26.12
CA ASN A 98 -6.05 0.22 26.90
C ASN A 98 -6.16 1.51 26.05
N PHE A 99 -6.14 1.41 24.72
CA PHE A 99 -6.33 2.55 23.82
C PHE A 99 -7.82 2.80 23.57
N PHE A 100 -8.34 3.91 24.10
CA PHE A 100 -9.77 4.29 24.01
C PHE A 100 -10.00 5.65 23.33
N ALA A 101 -9.01 6.18 22.61
CA ALA A 101 -9.13 7.43 21.85
C ALA A 101 -9.61 7.17 20.42
N PHE A 102 -10.18 8.20 19.78
CA PHE A 102 -10.60 8.18 18.36
C PHE A 102 -11.49 6.97 17.99
N PHE A 103 -11.24 6.36 16.83
CA PHE A 103 -11.77 5.05 16.44
C PHE A 103 -10.60 4.07 16.33
N PRO A 104 -10.74 2.85 16.87
CA PRO A 104 -9.64 1.88 16.85
C PRO A 104 -9.31 1.46 15.42
N SER A 105 -8.02 1.39 15.11
CA SER A 105 -7.50 0.77 13.88
C SER A 105 -7.47 -0.75 14.06
N THR A 106 -8.64 -1.40 13.98
CA THR A 106 -8.75 -2.85 14.17
C THR A 106 -7.90 -3.59 13.13
N ASN A 107 -7.29 -4.69 13.54
CA ASN A 107 -6.37 -5.45 12.70
C ASN A 107 -6.55 -6.96 12.91
N SER A 108 -5.98 -7.77 12.02
CA SER A 108 -5.97 -9.23 12.12
C SER A 108 -4.71 -9.82 11.49
N ALA A 109 -4.30 -11.01 11.94
CA ALA A 109 -3.15 -11.70 11.36
C ALA A 109 -3.29 -11.94 9.85
N ALA A 110 -4.51 -12.21 9.37
CA ALA A 110 -4.79 -12.41 7.95
C ALA A 110 -4.58 -11.12 7.14
N ALA A 111 -4.99 -9.96 7.67
CA ALA A 111 -4.77 -8.66 7.01
C ALA A 111 -3.27 -8.33 6.92
N ILE A 112 -2.53 -8.50 8.02
CA ILE A 112 -1.06 -8.28 8.06
C ILE A 112 -0.35 -9.18 7.04
N ALA A 113 -0.72 -10.46 6.98
CA ALA A 113 -0.14 -11.40 6.01
C ALA A 113 -0.47 -11.02 4.56
N GLY A 114 -1.69 -10.54 4.30
CA GLY A 114 -2.10 -10.03 2.99
C GLY A 114 -1.24 -8.85 2.55
N ASP A 115 -1.06 -7.85 3.40
CA ASP A 115 -0.24 -6.67 3.12
C ASP A 115 1.25 -7.02 2.95
N LEU A 116 1.77 -7.97 3.73
CA LEU A 116 3.14 -8.48 3.57
C LEU A 116 3.35 -9.10 2.18
N ILE A 117 2.44 -9.98 1.76
CA ILE A 117 2.51 -10.64 0.44
C ILE A 117 2.36 -9.60 -0.68
N ALA A 118 1.40 -8.69 -0.57
CA ALA A 118 1.20 -7.61 -1.54
C ALA A 118 2.46 -6.74 -1.67
N SER A 119 3.09 -6.38 -0.55
CA SER A 119 4.34 -5.61 -0.51
C SER A 119 5.51 -6.37 -1.14
N ALA A 120 5.62 -7.67 -0.89
CA ALA A 120 6.68 -8.51 -1.48
C ALA A 120 6.52 -8.70 -2.99
N MET A 121 5.28 -8.84 -3.48
CA MET A 121 4.99 -8.96 -4.92
C MET A 121 5.15 -7.61 -5.65
N ASN A 122 4.88 -6.50 -4.96
CA ASN A 122 5.10 -5.12 -5.43
C ASN A 122 4.55 -4.83 -6.85
N THR A 123 3.37 -5.37 -7.18
CA THR A 123 2.75 -5.17 -8.49
C THR A 123 2.03 -3.83 -8.57
N VAL A 124 2.03 -3.18 -9.74
CA VAL A 124 1.31 -1.90 -9.95
C VAL A 124 0.14 -2.09 -10.90
N GLY A 125 -1.08 -2.14 -10.37
CA GLY A 125 -2.31 -2.46 -11.11
C GLY A 125 -3.03 -1.28 -11.76
N PHE A 126 -2.31 -0.35 -12.41
CA PHE A 126 -2.93 0.84 -13.03
C PHE A 126 -3.80 0.53 -14.27
N THR A 127 -3.66 -0.67 -14.84
CA THR A 127 -4.59 -1.25 -15.81
C THR A 127 -4.76 -2.73 -15.52
N TRP A 128 -5.87 -3.32 -15.99
CA TRP A 128 -6.09 -4.77 -15.89
C TRP A 128 -4.92 -5.56 -16.49
N GLN A 129 -4.38 -5.16 -17.64
CA GLN A 129 -3.25 -5.86 -18.28
C GLN A 129 -1.96 -5.78 -17.46
N ALA A 130 -1.77 -4.72 -16.65
CA ALA A 130 -0.59 -4.56 -15.81
C ALA A 130 -0.57 -5.56 -14.64
N SER A 131 -1.73 -5.93 -14.10
CA SER A 131 -1.86 -7.01 -13.11
C SER A 131 -3.29 -7.56 -13.06
N PRO A 132 -3.63 -8.55 -13.91
CA PRO A 132 -5.00 -9.05 -14.03
C PRO A 132 -5.56 -9.59 -12.71
N ALA A 133 -4.74 -10.37 -11.99
CA ALA A 133 -5.14 -10.96 -10.72
C ALA A 133 -5.44 -9.90 -9.66
N ALA A 134 -4.67 -8.81 -9.61
CA ALA A 134 -4.91 -7.73 -8.66
C ALA A 134 -6.25 -7.03 -8.94
N THR A 135 -6.51 -6.67 -10.20
CA THR A 135 -7.78 -6.02 -10.58
C THR A 135 -8.99 -6.92 -10.34
N GLU A 136 -8.91 -8.20 -10.72
CA GLU A 136 -10.03 -9.15 -10.50
C GLU A 136 -10.27 -9.41 -9.00
N MET A 137 -9.20 -9.48 -8.20
CA MET A 137 -9.31 -9.69 -6.76
C MET A 137 -9.91 -8.49 -6.03
N GLU A 138 -9.56 -7.26 -6.43
CA GLU A 138 -10.16 -6.04 -5.90
C GLU A 138 -11.68 -6.02 -6.16
N VAL A 139 -12.09 -6.27 -7.41
CA VAL A 139 -13.51 -6.32 -7.79
C VAL A 139 -14.25 -7.41 -7.01
N LEU A 140 -13.65 -8.60 -6.87
CA LEU A 140 -14.24 -9.71 -6.12
C LEU A 140 -14.42 -9.36 -4.63
N ALA A 141 -13.41 -8.76 -4.00
CA ALA A 141 -13.47 -8.37 -2.59
C ALA A 141 -14.57 -7.33 -2.34
N LEU A 142 -14.72 -6.35 -3.24
CA LEU A 142 -15.78 -5.35 -3.17
C LEU A 142 -17.18 -5.94 -3.39
N ASP A 143 -17.34 -6.86 -4.34
CA ASP A 143 -18.62 -7.54 -4.55
C ASP A 143 -18.98 -8.43 -3.34
N TRP A 144 -18.01 -9.06 -2.67
CA TRP A 144 -18.25 -9.77 -1.40
C TRP A 144 -18.65 -8.81 -0.28
N LEU A 145 -17.97 -7.67 -0.14
CA LEU A 145 -18.31 -6.66 0.85
C LEU A 145 -19.72 -6.09 0.61
N ALA A 146 -20.08 -5.81 -0.65
CA ALA A 146 -21.41 -5.33 -1.02
C ALA A 146 -22.51 -6.35 -0.64
N GLN A 147 -22.25 -7.65 -0.81
CA GLN A 147 -23.17 -8.71 -0.38
C GLN A 147 -23.32 -8.77 1.15
N LEU A 148 -22.22 -8.67 1.89
CA LEU A 148 -22.23 -8.64 3.36
C LEU A 148 -23.02 -7.43 3.90
N LEU A 149 -22.90 -6.28 3.24
CA LEU A 149 -23.64 -5.05 3.53
C LEU A 149 -25.08 -5.05 2.97
N ARG A 150 -25.46 -6.09 2.21
CA ARG A 150 -26.77 -6.22 1.53
C ARG A 150 -27.10 -5.02 0.63
N LEU A 151 -26.10 -4.49 -0.07
CA LEU A 151 -26.30 -3.40 -1.02
C LEU A 151 -27.10 -3.90 -2.23
N PRO A 152 -27.93 -3.04 -2.85
CA PRO A 152 -28.57 -3.35 -4.12
C PRO A 152 -27.54 -3.69 -5.20
N THR A 153 -27.93 -4.53 -6.16
CA THR A 153 -27.09 -4.92 -7.31
C THR A 153 -26.64 -3.75 -8.19
N THR A 154 -27.27 -2.58 -8.02
CA THR A 154 -26.85 -1.32 -8.66
C THR A 154 -25.52 -0.77 -8.15
N PHE A 155 -24.97 -1.33 -7.06
CA PHE A 155 -23.63 -1.00 -6.55
C PHE A 155 -22.59 -2.09 -6.84
N MET A 156 -22.99 -3.22 -7.42
CA MET A 156 -22.12 -4.37 -7.66
C MET A 156 -21.61 -4.40 -9.10
N ASN A 157 -20.42 -4.94 -9.30
CA ASN A 157 -19.85 -5.18 -10.63
C ASN A 157 -20.39 -6.51 -11.19
N ARG A 158 -20.34 -7.58 -10.39
CA ARG A 158 -20.84 -8.91 -10.75
C ARG A 158 -22.02 -9.30 -9.85
N THR A 159 -22.92 -10.09 -10.41
CA THR A 159 -24.03 -10.72 -9.68
C THR A 159 -24.01 -12.23 -9.92
N SER A 160 -24.86 -12.98 -9.21
CA SER A 160 -24.98 -14.42 -9.41
C SER A 160 -25.43 -14.82 -10.82
N THR A 161 -26.12 -13.92 -11.54
CA THR A 161 -26.71 -14.18 -12.86
C THR A 161 -26.05 -13.39 -14.00
N GLY A 162 -25.05 -12.55 -13.72
CA GLY A 162 -24.40 -11.75 -14.75
C GLY A 162 -23.60 -10.58 -14.19
N ARG A 163 -23.77 -9.40 -14.80
CA ARG A 163 -23.16 -8.14 -14.35
C ARG A 163 -24.19 -7.28 -13.64
N GLY A 164 -23.75 -6.58 -12.59
CA GLY A 164 -24.50 -5.48 -12.01
C GLY A 164 -24.39 -4.23 -12.89
N THR A 165 -24.96 -3.13 -12.42
CA THR A 165 -24.92 -1.83 -13.12
C THR A 165 -24.02 -0.81 -12.43
N GLY A 166 -23.35 -1.20 -11.35
CA GLY A 166 -22.45 -0.35 -10.58
C GLY A 166 -21.04 -0.92 -10.51
N GLY A 167 -20.35 -0.55 -9.44
CA GLY A 167 -19.01 -1.01 -9.14
C GLY A 167 -18.46 -0.28 -7.93
N GLY A 168 -17.24 -0.64 -7.54
CA GLY A 168 -16.49 0.02 -6.48
C GLY A 168 -15.01 0.05 -6.82
N VAL A 169 -14.26 0.75 -5.97
CA VAL A 169 -12.80 0.83 -6.00
C VAL A 169 -12.31 0.93 -4.56
N ILE A 170 -11.16 0.32 -4.26
CA ILE A 170 -10.48 0.45 -2.96
C ILE A 170 -9.59 1.68 -3.01
N LEU A 171 -9.84 2.64 -2.11
CA LEU A 171 -9.09 3.90 -2.01
C LEU A 171 -8.34 3.99 -0.69
N GLY A 172 -7.34 4.87 -0.61
CA GLY A 172 -6.51 5.00 0.59
C GLY A 172 -7.22 5.70 1.75
N THR A 173 -8.12 6.64 1.47
CA THR A 173 -8.82 7.42 2.50
C THR A 173 -10.26 7.76 2.14
N THR A 174 -11.08 8.00 3.16
CA THR A 174 -12.43 8.56 2.98
C THR A 174 -12.42 9.94 2.30
N SER A 175 -11.41 10.77 2.58
CA SER A 175 -11.27 12.10 1.96
C SER A 175 -11.09 12.01 0.45
N GLU A 176 -10.33 11.02 -0.03
CA GLU A 176 -10.18 10.75 -1.46
C GLU A 176 -11.50 10.32 -2.10
N ALA A 177 -12.25 9.40 -1.45
CA ALA A 177 -13.57 8.99 -1.91
C ALA A 177 -14.56 10.17 -2.01
N MET A 178 -14.55 11.06 -1.01
CA MET A 178 -15.34 12.29 -1.04
C MET A 178 -14.89 13.22 -2.18
N LEU A 179 -13.58 13.37 -2.39
CA LEU A 179 -13.06 14.23 -3.44
C LEU A 179 -13.48 13.73 -4.84
N VAL A 180 -13.29 12.45 -5.15
CA VAL A 180 -13.62 11.92 -6.49
C VAL A 180 -15.12 11.96 -6.78
N THR A 181 -15.97 11.75 -5.77
CA THR A 181 -17.43 11.88 -5.91
C THR A 181 -17.85 13.34 -6.09
N LEU A 182 -17.24 14.27 -5.36
CA LEU A 182 -17.44 15.72 -5.53
C LEU A 182 -16.94 16.23 -6.89
N VAL A 183 -15.91 15.63 -7.48
CA VAL A 183 -15.43 15.97 -8.83
C VAL A 183 -16.38 15.41 -9.90
N ALA A 184 -16.89 14.18 -9.72
CA ALA A 184 -17.78 13.54 -10.69
C ALA A 184 -19.18 14.19 -10.76
N ALA A 185 -19.73 14.62 -9.62
CA ALA A 185 -21.10 15.14 -9.58
C ALA A 185 -21.32 16.40 -10.45
N PRO A 186 -20.49 17.47 -10.40
CA PRO A 186 -20.63 18.65 -11.25
C PRO A 186 -20.44 18.36 -12.74
N GLN A 187 -19.51 17.46 -13.10
CA GLN A 187 -19.27 17.10 -14.51
C GLN A 187 -20.54 16.50 -15.16
N SER A 188 -21.31 15.73 -14.40
CA SER A 188 -22.61 15.21 -14.85
C SER A 188 -23.67 16.31 -15.07
N LEU A 189 -23.66 17.37 -14.25
CA LEU A 189 -24.60 18.49 -14.34
C LEU A 189 -24.25 19.46 -15.49
N LEU A 190 -22.96 19.76 -15.66
CA LEU A 190 -22.46 20.58 -16.77
C LEU A 190 -22.63 19.89 -18.12
N GLY A 191 -22.35 18.58 -18.20
CA GLY A 191 -22.62 17.76 -19.38
C GLY A 191 -24.10 17.73 -19.78
N ARG A 192 -25.02 17.67 -18.80
CA ARG A 192 -26.47 17.76 -19.02
C ARG A 192 -26.96 19.14 -19.49
N LYS A 193 -26.33 20.24 -19.07
CA LYS A 193 -26.67 21.58 -19.55
C LYS A 193 -26.24 21.82 -21.00
N LEU A 194 -25.11 21.24 -21.41
CA LEU A 194 -24.63 21.34 -22.80
C LEU A 194 -25.49 20.52 -23.77
N THR A 195 -26.05 19.38 -23.35
CA THR A 195 -26.96 18.58 -24.19
C THR A 195 -28.39 19.14 -24.26
N THR A 196 -28.85 19.86 -23.23
CA THR A 196 -30.18 20.49 -23.21
C THR A 196 -30.22 21.92 -23.77
N GLY A 197 -29.06 22.55 -24.02
CA GLY A 197 -28.94 23.90 -24.59
C GLY A 197 -28.93 24.00 -26.13
N SER A 198 -29.13 22.90 -26.87
CA SER A 198 -29.09 22.86 -28.35
C SER A 198 -30.46 23.06 -29.03
N THR A 199 -31.35 23.89 -28.49
CA THR A 199 -32.50 24.42 -29.26
C THR A 199 -32.14 25.81 -29.79
N ARG A 200 -31.74 25.87 -31.07
CA ARG A 200 -31.56 27.14 -31.80
C ARG A 200 -32.88 27.92 -31.75
N PRO A 201 -32.90 29.21 -31.36
CA PRO A 201 -34.08 30.04 -31.58
C PRO A 201 -34.23 30.28 -33.09
N SER A 202 -35.34 29.80 -33.65
CA SER A 202 -35.75 30.17 -35.01
C SER A 202 -36.22 31.63 -35.00
N PHE A 203 -35.35 32.55 -35.39
CA PHE A 203 -35.80 33.87 -35.85
C PHE A 203 -36.38 33.72 -37.26
N SER A 204 -37.71 33.73 -37.37
CA SER A 204 -38.38 34.06 -38.63
C SER A 204 -38.31 35.57 -38.82
N ARG A 205 -37.97 35.98 -40.04
CA ARG A 205 -38.03 37.38 -40.51
C ARG A 205 -39.46 37.78 -40.79
#